data_AF-A0A7X6T048-F1
#
_entry.id   AF-A0A7X6T048-F1
#
_cell.length_a   1.000
_cell.length_b   1.000
_cell.length_c   1.000
_cell.angle_alpha   90.00
_cell.angle_beta   90.00
_cell.angle_gamma   90.00
#
_symmetry.space_group_name_H-M   'P 1'
#
loop_
_entity.id
_entity.type
_entity.pdbx_description
1 polymer ?
#
loop_
_entity_poly.entity_id
_entity_poly.type
_entity_poly.pdbx_seq_one_letter_code
_entity_poly.pdbx_strand_id
1 'polypeptide(L)'
;SKSLKERKEALNRLFKYMKRDVKATMEVMNGKPVMFRLLDPPLNEFIPDDTVKQKELAAKLGTSLAEVKKREELLHESNPMMGHRGVRLGVTYPEITEMQVRAILEAAGELIKARKKPVPEIMIPVTCDVNELYEQKKIIDMVYKEVITKLKLKKIGYSLGTMIEIPRACLVADKMAHVAEFFSFGTNDLTQMGFGFSRDDIGGFLGEYLDKKILTDDPFRTLDQDGIGQLIETGISKGRSKNRNLKVGICGEHGGDPASIDFCNRAGMDYVSCSPFRLPVARLAAAQSEITLQLKGK
;
A
#
# COMPACT_ATOMS: atom_id res chain seq x y z
N SER A 1 12.46 -21.42 1.94
CA SER A 1 13.88 -21.14 2.19
C SER A 1 14.19 -21.32 3.67
N LYS A 2 15.29 -21.99 3.98
CA LYS A 2 15.76 -22.29 5.34
C LYS A 2 16.87 -21.35 5.81
N SER A 3 17.44 -20.54 4.91
CA SER A 3 18.56 -19.65 5.21
C SER A 3 18.43 -18.27 4.55
N LEU A 4 19.10 -17.25 5.10
CA LEU A 4 19.18 -15.94 4.48
C LEU A 4 19.77 -16.00 3.06
N LYS A 5 20.78 -16.85 2.85
CA LYS A 5 21.45 -17.03 1.55
C LYS A 5 20.45 -17.50 0.48
N GLU A 6 19.70 -18.56 0.77
CA GLU A 6 18.65 -19.06 -0.13
C GLU A 6 17.58 -18.00 -0.43
N ARG A 7 17.18 -17.19 0.58
CA ARG A 7 16.20 -16.10 0.35
C ARG A 7 16.76 -15.06 -0.60
N LYS A 8 18.01 -14.61 -0.39
CA LYS A 8 18.66 -13.63 -1.28
C LYS A 8 18.82 -14.15 -2.71
N GLU A 9 19.17 -15.43 -2.89
CA GLU A 9 19.27 -16.05 -4.21
C GLU A 9 17.90 -16.07 -4.93
N ALA A 10 16.82 -16.44 -4.23
CA ALA A 10 15.47 -16.40 -4.78
C ALA A 10 15.02 -14.98 -5.12
N LEU A 11 15.26 -14.02 -4.22
CA LEU A 11 14.93 -12.61 -4.41
C LEU A 11 15.71 -11.99 -5.58
N ASN A 12 16.97 -12.37 -5.81
CA ASN A 12 17.75 -11.93 -6.96
C ASN A 12 17.18 -12.41 -8.30
N ARG A 13 16.47 -13.55 -8.33
CA ARG A 13 15.74 -14.00 -9.51
C ARG A 13 14.52 -13.12 -9.76
N LEU A 14 13.75 -12.80 -8.71
CA LEU A 14 12.57 -11.92 -8.78
C LEU A 14 12.93 -10.48 -9.15
N PHE A 15 14.06 -9.99 -8.64
CA PHE A 15 14.58 -8.64 -8.88
C PHE A 15 14.60 -8.26 -10.36
N LYS A 16 14.98 -9.19 -11.24
CA LYS A 16 15.06 -8.94 -12.69
C LYS A 16 13.71 -8.59 -13.29
N TYR A 17 12.67 -9.34 -12.91
CA TYR A 17 11.31 -9.12 -13.38
C TYR A 17 10.72 -7.84 -12.78
N MET A 18 10.86 -7.67 -11.47
CA MET A 18 10.35 -6.49 -10.78
C MET A 18 10.98 -5.20 -11.32
N LYS A 19 12.32 -5.14 -11.47
CA LYS A 19 12.99 -3.95 -12.00
C LYS A 19 12.52 -3.63 -13.42
N ARG A 20 12.34 -4.64 -14.28
CA ARG A 20 11.83 -4.46 -15.64
C ARG A 20 10.45 -3.80 -15.62
N ASP A 21 9.52 -4.33 -14.82
CA ASP A 21 8.12 -3.88 -14.81
C ASP A 21 7.98 -2.51 -14.14
N VAL A 22 8.72 -2.25 -13.06
CA VAL A 22 8.81 -0.94 -12.40
C VAL A 22 9.39 0.12 -13.34
N LYS A 23 10.46 -0.21 -14.08
CA LYS A 23 11.06 0.69 -15.07
C LYS A 23 10.09 1.02 -16.19
N ALA A 24 9.44 0.01 -16.78
CA ALA A 24 8.47 0.20 -17.85
C ALA A 24 7.31 1.11 -17.40
N THR A 25 6.82 0.90 -16.19
CA THR A 25 5.74 1.73 -15.61
C THR A 25 6.17 3.19 -15.46
N MET A 26 7.35 3.45 -14.87
CA MET A 26 7.87 4.82 -14.72
C MET A 26 8.21 5.47 -16.05
N GLU A 27 8.62 4.70 -17.06
CA GLU A 27 8.91 5.22 -18.39
C GLU A 27 7.64 5.72 -19.09
N VAL A 28 6.54 4.97 -19.00
CA VAL A 28 5.22 5.41 -19.48
C VAL A 28 4.75 6.65 -18.72
N MET A 29 4.98 6.69 -17.41
CA MET A 29 4.57 7.77 -16.51
C MET A 29 5.57 8.93 -16.44
N ASN A 30 6.47 9.07 -17.42
CA ASN A 30 7.54 10.06 -17.43
C ASN A 30 7.06 11.48 -17.02
N GLY A 31 7.61 12.01 -15.92
CA GLY A 31 7.26 13.32 -15.37
C GLY A 31 6.06 13.33 -14.41
N LYS A 32 5.42 12.17 -14.16
CA LYS A 32 4.31 12.01 -13.21
C LYS A 32 4.74 11.12 -12.02
N PRO A 33 4.17 11.36 -10.82
CA PRO A 33 4.42 10.51 -9.67
C PRO A 33 3.91 9.09 -9.90
N VAL A 34 4.69 8.09 -9.48
CA VAL A 34 4.29 6.68 -9.47
C VAL A 34 4.53 6.11 -8.09
N MET A 35 3.44 5.76 -7.42
CA MET A 35 3.47 5.20 -6.07
C MET A 35 3.55 3.68 -6.11
N PHE A 36 4.65 3.14 -5.58
CA PHE A 36 4.87 1.71 -5.43
C PHE A 36 4.64 1.31 -3.98
N ARG A 37 3.56 0.55 -3.74
CA ARG A 37 3.34 -0.13 -2.48
C ARG A 37 4.30 -1.32 -2.38
N LEU A 38 5.01 -1.44 -1.26
CA LEU A 38 5.84 -2.61 -1.00
C LEU A 38 4.98 -3.86 -0.77
N LEU A 39 5.62 -5.02 -0.64
CA LEU A 39 4.92 -6.30 -0.52
C LEU A 39 3.97 -6.27 0.68
N ASP A 40 2.72 -6.58 0.41
CA ASP A 40 1.62 -6.47 1.35
C ASP A 40 1.07 -7.82 1.80
N PRO A 41 0.73 -8.79 0.93
CA PRO A 41 0.09 -10.02 1.38
C PRO A 41 1.01 -10.89 2.25
N PRO A 42 0.42 -11.69 3.17
CA PRO A 42 1.15 -12.69 3.94
C PRO A 42 1.69 -13.81 3.04
N LEU A 43 2.68 -14.55 3.53
CA LEU A 43 3.40 -15.52 2.71
C LEU A 43 2.57 -16.78 2.36
N ASN A 44 1.52 -17.09 3.12
CA ASN A 44 0.63 -18.22 2.87
C ASN A 44 -0.17 -18.04 1.56
N GLU A 45 -0.52 -16.82 1.15
CA GLU A 45 -1.22 -16.57 -0.12
C GLU A 45 -0.42 -17.01 -1.36
N PHE A 46 0.89 -17.21 -1.22
CA PHE A 46 1.74 -17.71 -2.31
C PHE A 46 1.89 -19.23 -2.32
N ILE A 47 1.26 -19.94 -1.38
CA ILE A 47 1.22 -21.40 -1.33
C ILE A 47 -0.12 -21.87 -1.91
N PRO A 48 -0.13 -22.75 -2.93
CA PRO A 48 -1.37 -23.30 -3.45
C PRO A 48 -2.08 -24.19 -2.42
N ASP A 49 -3.40 -24.03 -2.27
CA ASP A 49 -4.22 -24.89 -1.40
C ASP A 49 -4.46 -26.28 -2.00
N ASP A 50 -4.36 -26.41 -3.32
CA ASP A 50 -4.61 -27.67 -4.02
C ASP A 50 -3.40 -28.61 -3.97
N THR A 51 -3.65 -29.85 -3.53
CA THR A 51 -2.58 -30.86 -3.35
C THR A 51 -1.86 -31.19 -4.66
N VAL A 52 -2.51 -31.11 -5.83
CA VAL A 52 -1.84 -31.33 -7.12
C VAL A 52 -0.85 -30.20 -7.38
N LYS A 53 -1.26 -28.94 -7.23
CA LYS A 53 -0.38 -27.78 -7.33
C LYS A 53 0.74 -27.77 -6.29
N GLN A 54 0.49 -28.26 -5.08
CA GLN A 54 1.55 -28.43 -4.06
C GLN A 54 2.61 -29.44 -4.49
N LYS A 55 2.22 -30.56 -5.13
CA LYS A 55 3.17 -31.54 -5.70
C LYS A 55 4.00 -30.91 -6.82
N GLU A 56 3.39 -30.13 -7.69
CA GLU A 56 4.11 -29.39 -8.73
C GLU A 56 5.10 -28.38 -8.15
N LEU A 57 4.69 -27.66 -7.10
CA LEU A 57 5.56 -26.72 -6.38
C LEU A 57 6.74 -27.45 -5.74
N ALA A 58 6.49 -28.59 -5.09
CA ALA A 58 7.54 -29.42 -4.50
C ALA A 58 8.57 -29.86 -5.55
N ALA A 59 8.11 -30.33 -6.71
CA ALA A 59 8.97 -30.72 -7.83
C ALA A 59 9.80 -29.54 -8.37
N LYS A 60 9.18 -28.37 -8.56
CA LYS A 60 9.88 -27.15 -9.04
C LYS A 60 10.92 -26.64 -8.05
N LEU A 61 10.69 -26.82 -6.75
CA LEU A 61 11.60 -26.42 -5.68
C LEU A 61 12.64 -27.48 -5.34
N GLY A 62 12.56 -28.69 -5.93
CA GLY A 62 13.44 -29.81 -5.59
C GLY A 62 13.28 -30.27 -4.14
N THR A 63 12.05 -30.22 -3.61
CA THR A 63 11.74 -30.60 -2.22
C THR A 63 10.60 -31.62 -2.15
N SER A 64 10.28 -32.12 -0.95
CA SER A 64 9.20 -33.09 -0.76
C SER A 64 7.86 -32.40 -0.54
N LEU A 65 6.75 -33.08 -0.89
CA LEU A 65 5.40 -32.61 -0.58
C LEU A 65 5.20 -32.39 0.93
N ALA A 66 5.79 -33.27 1.75
CA ALA A 66 5.74 -33.15 3.20
C ALA A 66 6.39 -31.84 3.69
N GLU A 67 7.50 -31.41 3.09
CA GLU A 67 8.14 -30.14 3.43
C GLU A 67 7.29 -28.93 3.01
N VAL A 68 6.61 -29.01 1.85
CA VAL A 68 5.67 -27.96 1.39
C VAL A 68 4.51 -27.83 2.37
N LYS A 69 3.87 -28.95 2.74
CA LYS A 69 2.75 -28.96 3.71
C LYS A 69 3.18 -28.47 5.09
N LYS A 70 4.35 -28.91 5.57
CA LYS A 70 4.90 -28.38 6.82
C LYS A 70 5.10 -26.87 6.76
N ARG A 71 5.52 -26.33 5.60
CA ARG A 71 5.72 -24.89 5.44
C ARG A 71 4.40 -24.14 5.37
N GLU A 72 3.40 -24.70 4.72
CA GLU A 72 2.02 -24.20 4.69
C GLU A 72 1.46 -24.09 6.10
N GLU A 73 1.53 -25.17 6.89
CA GLU A 73 1.10 -25.19 8.30
C GLU A 73 1.81 -24.14 9.15
N LEU A 74 3.12 -23.94 8.95
CA LEU A 74 3.91 -22.93 9.66
C LEU A 74 3.56 -21.49 9.27
N LEU A 75 3.01 -21.28 8.09
CA LEU A 75 2.59 -19.97 7.59
C LEU A 75 1.08 -19.76 7.73
N HIS A 76 0.35 -20.78 8.15
CA HIS A 76 -1.09 -20.69 8.37
C HIS A 76 -1.37 -19.74 9.53
N GLU A 77 -2.26 -18.78 9.29
CA GLU A 77 -2.73 -17.83 10.27
C GLU A 77 -4.25 -17.91 10.32
N SER A 78 -4.83 -17.87 11.52
CA SER A 78 -6.29 -17.91 11.68
C SER A 78 -6.98 -16.68 11.07
N ASN A 79 -6.31 -15.53 11.06
CA ASN A 79 -6.80 -14.28 10.49
C ASN A 79 -5.69 -13.62 9.65
N PRO A 80 -5.46 -14.07 8.40
CA PRO A 80 -4.33 -13.61 7.58
C PRO A 80 -4.31 -12.08 7.35
N MET A 81 -5.47 -11.44 7.30
CA MET A 81 -5.56 -9.98 7.13
C MET A 81 -4.89 -9.21 8.27
N MET A 82 -4.92 -9.73 9.50
CA MET A 82 -4.28 -9.12 10.66
C MET A 82 -2.94 -9.77 11.03
N GLY A 83 -2.41 -10.64 10.17
CA GLY A 83 -1.25 -11.49 10.44
C GLY A 83 0.12 -10.92 10.05
N HIS A 84 1.03 -11.80 9.68
CA HIS A 84 2.43 -11.51 9.38
C HIS A 84 2.62 -11.03 7.92
N ARG A 85 2.20 -9.79 7.69
CA ARG A 85 2.14 -9.18 6.37
C ARG A 85 2.66 -7.73 6.36
N GLY A 86 2.70 -7.11 5.18
CA GLY A 86 3.10 -5.71 5.02
C GLY A 86 4.42 -5.35 5.68
N VAL A 87 4.46 -4.22 6.40
CA VAL A 87 5.68 -3.75 7.10
C VAL A 87 6.25 -4.77 8.08
N ARG A 88 5.40 -5.59 8.72
CA ARG A 88 5.83 -6.60 9.71
C ARG A 88 6.70 -7.65 9.04
N LEU A 89 6.32 -8.06 7.83
CA LEU A 89 7.12 -8.97 7.00
C LEU A 89 8.44 -8.31 6.59
N GLY A 90 8.40 -7.03 6.19
CA GLY A 90 9.59 -6.24 5.88
C GLY A 90 10.53 -5.98 7.06
N VAL A 91 10.06 -6.08 8.30
CA VAL A 91 10.88 -6.01 9.51
C VAL A 91 11.57 -7.35 9.80
N THR A 92 10.86 -8.46 9.68
CA THR A 92 11.42 -9.80 9.95
C THR A 92 12.27 -10.35 8.81
N TYR A 93 11.99 -9.92 7.58
CA TYR A 93 12.70 -10.31 6.36
C TYR A 93 13.12 -9.07 5.56
N PRO A 94 14.05 -8.26 6.09
CA PRO A 94 14.44 -6.97 5.50
C PRO A 94 14.97 -7.06 4.07
N GLU A 95 15.52 -8.22 3.68
CA GLU A 95 15.96 -8.50 2.31
C GLU A 95 14.83 -8.41 1.27
N ILE A 96 13.56 -8.59 1.66
CA ILE A 96 12.41 -8.40 0.77
C ILE A 96 12.27 -6.91 0.43
N THR A 97 12.22 -6.05 1.44
CA THR A 97 12.22 -4.59 1.27
C THR A 97 13.44 -4.14 0.48
N GLU A 98 14.63 -4.66 0.82
CA GLU A 98 15.89 -4.33 0.15
C GLU A 98 15.79 -4.58 -1.36
N MET A 99 15.29 -5.74 -1.77
CA MET A 99 15.13 -6.11 -3.18
C MET A 99 14.15 -5.18 -3.90
N GLN A 100 12.99 -4.91 -3.28
CA GLN A 100 11.95 -4.07 -3.88
C GLN A 100 12.40 -2.62 -4.06
N VAL A 101 13.00 -2.03 -3.01
CA VAL A 101 13.54 -0.67 -3.04
C VAL A 101 14.68 -0.55 -4.03
N ARG A 102 15.57 -1.55 -4.10
CA ARG A 102 16.66 -1.57 -5.08
C ARG A 102 16.11 -1.60 -6.50
N ALA A 103 15.07 -2.37 -6.77
CA ALA A 103 14.44 -2.44 -8.08
C ALA A 103 13.87 -1.07 -8.49
N ILE A 104 13.16 -0.39 -7.57
CA ILE A 104 12.61 0.95 -7.79
C ILE A 104 13.70 1.98 -8.06
N LEU A 105 14.72 2.05 -7.19
CA LEU A 105 15.77 3.06 -7.28
C LEU A 105 16.71 2.82 -8.46
N GLU A 106 17.08 1.57 -8.77
CA GLU A 106 17.88 1.27 -9.97
C GLU A 106 17.11 1.61 -11.25
N ALA A 107 15.82 1.26 -11.33
CA ALA A 107 14.98 1.61 -12.46
C ALA A 107 14.90 3.13 -12.66
N ALA A 108 14.66 3.89 -11.59
CA ALA A 108 14.65 5.35 -11.63
C ALA A 108 16.00 5.93 -12.06
N GLY A 109 17.12 5.42 -11.51
CA GLY A 109 18.46 5.85 -11.89
C GLY A 109 18.81 5.58 -13.35
N GLU A 110 18.42 4.42 -13.89
CA GLU A 110 18.58 4.09 -15.31
C GLU A 110 17.77 5.03 -16.21
N LEU A 111 16.54 5.36 -15.82
CA LEU A 111 15.68 6.30 -16.56
C LEU A 111 16.24 7.74 -16.53
N ILE A 112 16.81 8.18 -15.40
CA ILE A 112 17.51 9.48 -15.31
C ILE A 112 18.67 9.55 -16.31
N LYS A 113 19.48 8.48 -16.41
CA LYS A 113 20.57 8.41 -17.41
C LYS A 113 20.05 8.44 -18.84
N ALA A 114 18.86 7.87 -19.08
CA ALA A 114 18.16 7.95 -20.35
C ALA A 114 17.43 9.30 -20.58
N ARG A 115 17.73 10.33 -19.77
CA ARG A 115 17.14 11.69 -19.83
C ARG A 115 15.62 11.72 -19.64
N LYS A 116 15.07 10.72 -18.95
CA LYS A 116 13.67 10.70 -18.48
C LYS A 116 13.59 11.32 -17.08
N LYS A 117 12.36 11.60 -16.64
CA LYS A 117 12.01 12.27 -15.37
C LYS A 117 11.16 11.34 -14.49
N PRO A 118 11.72 10.24 -13.95
CA PRO A 118 10.97 9.38 -13.04
C PRO A 118 10.70 10.11 -11.71
N VAL A 119 9.52 9.89 -11.13
CA VAL A 119 9.12 10.44 -9.83
C VAL A 119 8.57 9.30 -8.95
N PRO A 120 9.44 8.41 -8.44
CA PRO A 120 9.01 7.28 -7.62
C PRO A 120 8.57 7.72 -6.21
N GLU A 121 7.43 7.20 -5.76
CA GLU A 121 6.96 7.30 -4.38
C GLU A 121 6.96 5.88 -3.78
N ILE A 122 7.69 5.66 -2.68
CA ILE A 122 7.80 4.36 -2.01
C ILE A 122 6.84 4.36 -0.82
N MET A 123 5.86 3.46 -0.83
CA MET A 123 4.82 3.38 0.20
C MET A 123 4.96 2.10 1.03
N ILE A 124 5.06 2.27 2.35
CA ILE A 124 5.08 1.16 3.31
C ILE A 124 3.63 0.80 3.71
N PRO A 125 3.18 -0.45 3.54
CA PRO A 125 1.83 -0.86 3.91
C PRO A 125 1.73 -1.37 5.36
N VAL A 126 0.52 -1.39 5.92
CA VAL A 126 0.12 -2.00 7.21
C VAL A 126 0.86 -1.42 8.42
N THR A 127 1.28 -0.16 8.34
CA THR A 127 2.00 0.50 9.45
C THR A 127 1.04 0.91 10.56
N CYS A 128 1.47 0.76 11.80
CA CYS A 128 0.75 1.22 12.97
C CYS A 128 1.60 2.07 13.91
N ASP A 129 2.94 2.04 13.80
CA ASP A 129 3.87 2.82 14.63
C ASP A 129 5.00 3.46 13.80
N VAL A 130 5.44 4.66 14.20
CA VAL A 130 6.49 5.41 13.50
C VAL A 130 7.81 4.65 13.49
N ASN A 131 8.08 3.82 14.51
CA ASN A 131 9.31 3.04 14.56
C ASN A 131 9.39 2.01 13.44
N GLU A 132 8.26 1.49 12.96
CA GLU A 132 8.22 0.60 11.79
C GLU A 132 8.70 1.35 10.54
N LEU A 133 8.30 2.62 10.37
CA LEU A 133 8.78 3.48 9.29
C LEU A 133 10.27 3.80 9.43
N TYR A 134 10.78 4.02 10.64
CA TYR A 134 12.22 4.21 10.86
C TYR A 134 13.02 2.97 10.47
N GLU A 135 12.55 1.77 10.81
CA GLU A 135 13.23 0.52 10.40
C GLU A 135 13.26 0.38 8.87
N GLN A 136 12.14 0.63 8.19
CA GLN A 136 12.12 0.59 6.72
C GLN A 136 12.99 1.68 6.10
N LYS A 137 13.03 2.88 6.70
CA LYS A 137 13.86 3.98 6.23
C LYS A 137 15.35 3.65 6.29
N LYS A 138 15.83 2.95 7.33
CA LYS A 138 17.24 2.50 7.41
C LYS A 138 17.61 1.63 6.20
N ILE A 139 16.73 0.70 5.82
CA ILE A 139 16.93 -0.16 4.65
C ILE A 139 16.96 0.68 3.36
N ILE A 140 16.01 1.60 3.22
CA ILE A 140 15.92 2.47 2.03
C ILE A 140 17.18 3.34 1.91
N ASP A 141 17.61 4.00 2.98
CA ASP A 141 18.77 4.89 2.98
C ASP A 141 20.08 4.13 2.67
N MET A 142 20.20 2.87 3.14
CA MET A 142 21.31 1.98 2.78
C MET A 142 21.30 1.66 1.28
N VAL A 143 20.19 1.15 0.75
CA VAL A 143 20.06 0.82 -0.68
C VAL A 143 20.27 2.04 -1.56
N TYR A 144 19.76 3.20 -1.14
CA TYR A 144 19.93 4.46 -1.85
C TYR A 144 21.41 4.79 -2.06
N LYS A 145 22.23 4.73 -0.99
CA LYS A 145 23.68 5.00 -1.06
C LYS A 145 24.39 4.05 -2.01
N GLU A 146 24.02 2.78 -2.01
CA GLU A 146 24.60 1.79 -2.92
C GLU A 146 24.22 2.07 -4.38
N VAL A 147 22.95 2.39 -4.65
CA VAL A 147 22.46 2.64 -6.01
C VAL A 147 23.05 3.92 -6.60
N ILE A 148 23.11 5.03 -5.85
CA ILE A 148 23.71 6.27 -6.35
C ILE A 148 25.20 6.08 -6.68
N THR A 149 25.93 5.31 -5.85
CA THR A 149 27.34 5.00 -6.05
C THR A 149 27.53 4.12 -7.28
N LYS A 150 26.79 3.01 -7.37
CA LYS A 150 26.81 2.06 -8.50
C LYS A 150 26.49 2.75 -9.82
N LEU A 151 25.49 3.63 -9.82
CA LEU A 151 25.06 4.33 -11.03
C LEU A 151 25.84 5.63 -11.27
N LYS A 152 26.74 6.05 -10.38
CA LYS A 152 27.48 7.33 -10.48
C LYS A 152 26.53 8.53 -10.68
N LEU A 153 25.42 8.54 -9.95
CA LEU A 153 24.42 9.62 -9.97
C LEU A 153 24.60 10.50 -8.75
N LYS A 154 24.41 11.82 -8.91
CA LYS A 154 24.46 12.76 -7.78
C LYS A 154 23.27 12.59 -6.83
N LYS A 155 22.08 12.36 -7.38
CA LYS A 155 20.82 12.20 -6.65
C LYS A 155 19.83 11.43 -7.51
N ILE A 156 19.01 10.61 -6.85
CA ILE A 156 17.74 10.10 -7.35
C ILE A 156 16.65 10.72 -6.47
N GLY A 157 15.69 11.43 -7.06
CA GLY A 157 14.53 11.93 -6.32
C GLY A 157 13.57 10.79 -6.03
N TYR A 158 13.10 10.68 -4.80
CA TYR A 158 11.99 9.81 -4.40
C TYR A 158 11.34 10.43 -3.16
N SER A 159 10.12 10.01 -2.87
CA SER A 159 9.45 10.31 -1.59
C SER A 159 9.15 9.01 -0.86
N LEU A 160 9.31 9.01 0.47
CA LEU A 160 8.89 7.91 1.34
C LEU A 160 7.57 8.27 2.02
N GLY A 161 6.57 7.41 1.93
CA GLY A 161 5.30 7.58 2.62
C GLY A 161 4.75 6.28 3.15
N THR A 162 3.55 6.35 3.69
CA THR A 162 2.91 5.20 4.32
C THR A 162 1.44 5.09 3.97
N MET A 163 0.95 3.85 3.95
CA MET A 163 -0.47 3.59 3.92
C MET A 163 -1.05 3.81 5.33
N ILE A 164 -2.11 4.62 5.42
CA ILE A 164 -2.88 4.81 6.65
C ILE A 164 -4.13 3.94 6.54
N GLU A 165 -3.99 2.72 7.06
CA GLU A 165 -5.03 1.67 6.97
C GLU A 165 -5.25 0.92 8.28
N ILE A 166 -4.51 1.28 9.31
CA ILE A 166 -4.69 0.77 10.69
C ILE A 166 -5.31 1.90 11.52
N PRO A 167 -6.38 1.66 12.30
CA PRO A 167 -6.97 2.70 13.16
C PRO A 167 -5.94 3.39 14.07
N ARG A 168 -4.99 2.63 14.65
CA ARG A 168 -3.89 3.19 15.44
C ARG A 168 -3.06 4.21 14.65
N ALA A 169 -2.76 3.95 13.38
CA ALA A 169 -1.97 4.86 12.55
C ALA A 169 -2.67 6.21 12.34
N CYS A 170 -4.00 6.22 12.24
CA CYS A 170 -4.79 7.46 12.22
C CYS A 170 -4.63 8.24 13.55
N LEU A 171 -4.72 7.52 14.67
CA LEU A 171 -4.65 8.11 16.01
C LEU A 171 -3.25 8.64 16.37
N VAL A 172 -2.18 8.11 15.79
CA VAL A 172 -0.79 8.58 16.01
C VAL A 172 -0.16 9.21 14.76
N ALA A 173 -0.99 9.72 13.84
CA ALA A 173 -0.54 10.19 12.54
C ALA A 173 0.44 11.38 12.60
N ASP A 174 0.39 12.18 13.67
CA ASP A 174 1.38 13.21 13.98
C ASP A 174 2.79 12.61 14.12
N LYS A 175 2.88 11.42 14.73
CA LYS A 175 4.15 10.70 14.85
C LYS A 175 4.60 10.14 13.50
N MET A 176 3.68 9.53 12.76
CA MET A 176 3.97 8.95 11.44
C MET A 176 4.54 9.99 10.46
N ALA A 177 4.00 11.21 10.49
CA ALA A 177 4.41 12.34 9.66
C ALA A 177 5.82 12.90 9.96
N HIS A 178 6.52 12.40 10.98
CA HIS A 178 7.96 12.68 11.14
C HIS A 178 8.82 12.02 10.07
N VAL A 179 8.35 10.90 9.51
CA VAL A 179 9.10 10.10 8.53
C VAL A 179 8.40 10.10 7.18
N ALA A 180 7.07 10.01 7.18
CA ALA A 180 6.28 9.97 5.96
C ALA A 180 6.11 11.36 5.34
N GLU A 181 6.45 11.46 4.06
CA GLU A 181 6.25 12.64 3.21
C GLU A 181 4.86 12.66 2.54
N PHE A 182 4.19 11.51 2.53
CA PHE A 182 2.80 11.39 2.12
C PHE A 182 2.04 10.29 2.89
N PHE A 183 0.72 10.45 2.98
CA PHE A 183 -0.22 9.42 3.42
C PHE A 183 -1.12 8.99 2.27
N SER A 184 -1.33 7.68 2.15
CA SER A 184 -2.39 7.11 1.31
C SER A 184 -3.35 6.34 2.20
N PHE A 185 -4.60 6.74 2.29
CA PHE A 185 -5.60 6.02 3.08
C PHE A 185 -5.99 4.73 2.35
N GLY A 186 -5.64 3.59 2.95
CA GLY A 186 -6.07 2.25 2.53
C GLY A 186 -7.43 1.95 3.15
N THR A 187 -8.47 2.54 2.59
CA THR A 187 -9.79 2.56 3.25
C THR A 187 -10.50 1.22 3.30
N ASN A 188 -10.12 0.26 2.44
CA ASN A 188 -10.64 -1.11 2.54
C ASN A 188 -10.22 -1.75 3.87
N ASP A 189 -8.92 -1.77 4.16
CA ASP A 189 -8.38 -2.35 5.39
C ASP A 189 -8.78 -1.50 6.62
N LEU A 190 -8.82 -0.17 6.48
CA LEU A 190 -9.30 0.72 7.55
C LEU A 190 -10.76 0.46 7.91
N THR A 191 -11.63 0.26 6.91
CA THR A 191 -13.05 -0.08 7.11
C THR A 191 -13.19 -1.44 7.77
N GLN A 192 -12.44 -2.44 7.29
CA GLN A 192 -12.43 -3.78 7.86
C GLN A 192 -12.03 -3.75 9.35
N MET A 193 -10.99 -3.01 9.72
CA MET A 193 -10.57 -2.89 11.12
C MET A 193 -11.48 -1.99 11.96
N GLY A 194 -12.06 -0.95 11.38
CA GLY A 194 -12.95 -0.03 12.10
C GLY A 194 -14.32 -0.63 12.40
N PHE A 195 -14.90 -1.36 11.46
CA PHE A 195 -16.15 -2.09 11.66
C PHE A 195 -15.96 -3.46 12.31
N GLY A 196 -14.77 -4.06 12.18
CA GLY A 196 -14.56 -5.47 12.50
C GLY A 196 -15.20 -6.42 11.48
N PHE A 197 -15.43 -5.95 10.25
CA PHE A 197 -16.03 -6.75 9.19
C PHE A 197 -14.95 -7.32 8.27
N SER A 198 -14.86 -8.65 8.20
CA SER A 198 -14.07 -9.30 7.15
C SER A 198 -14.76 -9.08 5.80
N ARG A 199 -14.05 -8.45 4.86
CA ARG A 199 -14.55 -8.18 3.52
C ARG A 199 -14.94 -9.46 2.77
N ASP A 200 -14.21 -10.54 3.01
CA ASP A 200 -14.46 -11.82 2.34
C ASP A 200 -15.70 -12.54 2.93
N ASP A 201 -16.06 -12.23 4.19
CA ASP A 201 -17.15 -12.89 4.91
C ASP A 201 -18.42 -12.02 5.06
N ILE A 202 -18.34 -10.72 4.77
CA ILE A 202 -19.43 -9.75 5.00
C ILE A 202 -20.72 -10.11 4.24
N GLY A 203 -20.60 -10.81 3.11
CA GLY A 203 -21.73 -11.26 2.30
C GLY A 203 -22.72 -12.14 3.07
N GLY A 204 -22.29 -12.79 4.17
CA GLY A 204 -23.16 -13.61 5.01
C GLY A 204 -24.22 -12.85 5.79
N PHE A 205 -24.07 -11.54 6.02
CA PHE A 205 -25.01 -10.75 6.83
C PHE A 205 -25.35 -9.36 6.28
N LEU A 206 -24.59 -8.82 5.32
CA LEU A 206 -24.76 -7.46 4.81
C LEU A 206 -26.18 -7.16 4.30
N GLY A 207 -26.79 -8.11 3.58
CA GLY A 207 -28.13 -7.95 3.04
C GLY A 207 -29.16 -7.64 4.13
N GLU A 208 -29.12 -8.40 5.24
CA GLU A 208 -30.04 -8.18 6.36
C GLU A 208 -29.78 -6.85 7.09
N TYR A 209 -28.52 -6.40 7.14
CA TYR A 209 -28.17 -5.08 7.70
C TYR A 209 -28.74 -3.93 6.86
N LEU A 210 -28.70 -4.04 5.54
CA LEU A 210 -29.27 -3.04 4.63
C LEU A 210 -30.81 -3.07 4.65
N ASP A 211 -31.41 -4.26 4.62
CA ASP A 211 -32.87 -4.42 4.66
C ASP A 211 -33.47 -3.86 5.96
N LYS A 212 -32.79 -4.07 7.09
CA LYS A 212 -33.18 -3.51 8.39
C LYS A 212 -32.74 -2.06 8.58
N LYS A 213 -32.07 -1.45 7.60
CA LYS A 213 -31.51 -0.09 7.67
C LYS A 213 -30.60 0.13 8.88
N ILE A 214 -29.89 -0.93 9.31
CA ILE A 214 -28.81 -0.83 10.30
C ILE A 214 -27.64 -0.06 9.68
N LEU A 215 -27.36 -0.34 8.39
CA LEU A 215 -26.46 0.45 7.56
C LEU A 215 -27.26 1.08 6.43
N THR A 216 -26.86 2.28 6.01
CA THR A 216 -27.44 2.95 4.85
C THR A 216 -26.90 2.38 3.54
N ASP A 217 -25.62 2.01 3.53
CA ASP A 217 -24.89 1.53 2.36
C ASP A 217 -23.88 0.45 2.75
N ASP A 218 -23.36 -0.25 1.74
CA ASP A 218 -22.21 -1.15 1.90
C ASP A 218 -20.95 -0.31 2.19
N PRO A 219 -20.35 -0.44 3.40
CA PRO A 219 -19.24 0.41 3.83
C PRO A 219 -17.94 0.13 3.06
N PHE A 220 -17.86 -0.93 2.26
CA PHE A 220 -16.73 -1.19 1.36
C PHE A 220 -16.91 -0.57 -0.04
N ARG A 221 -18.12 -0.07 -0.35
CA ARG A 221 -18.42 0.61 -1.62
C ARG A 221 -18.49 2.12 -1.45
N THR A 222 -19.18 2.55 -0.41
CA THR A 222 -19.36 3.96 -0.05
C THR A 222 -18.73 4.17 1.33
N LEU A 223 -17.82 5.13 1.43
CA LEU A 223 -17.10 5.40 2.66
C LEU A 223 -18.07 5.79 3.79
N ASP A 224 -17.99 5.06 4.90
CA ASP A 224 -18.63 5.45 6.15
C ASP A 224 -17.99 6.74 6.70
N GLN A 225 -18.74 7.84 6.66
CA GLN A 225 -18.23 9.15 7.09
C GLN A 225 -18.35 9.33 8.61
N ASP A 226 -19.29 8.64 9.26
CA ASP A 226 -19.59 8.83 10.67
C ASP A 226 -18.60 8.09 11.58
N GLY A 227 -18.04 6.96 11.13
CA GLY A 227 -16.99 6.23 11.84
C GLY A 227 -15.62 6.35 11.16
N ILE A 228 -15.48 5.74 9.99
CA ILE A 228 -14.19 5.69 9.26
C ILE A 228 -13.74 7.09 8.81
N GLY A 229 -14.69 7.95 8.43
CA GLY A 229 -14.43 9.36 8.11
C GLY A 229 -13.75 10.11 9.25
N GLN A 230 -14.17 9.90 10.51
CA GLN A 230 -13.54 10.54 11.67
C GLN A 230 -12.08 10.08 11.88
N LEU A 231 -11.79 8.80 11.61
CA LEU A 231 -10.41 8.30 11.64
C LEU A 231 -9.57 8.97 10.56
N ILE A 232 -10.12 9.12 9.35
CA ILE A 232 -9.45 9.80 8.24
C ILE A 232 -9.17 11.26 8.60
N GLU A 233 -10.18 12.03 9.02
CA GLU A 233 -10.03 13.43 9.41
C GLU A 233 -9.00 13.61 10.53
N THR A 234 -9.04 12.72 11.53
CA THR A 234 -8.05 12.70 12.62
C THR A 234 -6.64 12.47 12.07
N GLY A 235 -6.47 11.48 11.18
CA GLY A 235 -5.19 11.16 10.57
C GLY A 235 -4.63 12.32 9.73
N ILE A 236 -5.48 12.99 8.96
CA ILE A 236 -5.11 14.17 8.16
C ILE A 236 -4.70 15.32 9.06
N SER A 237 -5.55 15.67 10.03
CA SER A 237 -5.33 16.80 10.94
C SER A 237 -4.03 16.61 11.73
N LYS A 238 -3.85 15.44 12.35
CA LYS A 238 -2.63 15.11 13.11
C LYS A 238 -1.39 15.07 12.21
N GLY A 239 -1.46 14.43 11.05
CA GLY A 239 -0.34 14.38 10.11
C GLY A 239 0.11 15.76 9.66
N ARG A 240 -0.85 16.61 9.25
CA ARG A 240 -0.57 17.98 8.80
C ARG A 240 -0.16 18.92 9.93
N SER A 241 -0.57 18.66 11.18
CA SER A 241 -0.07 19.39 12.35
C SER A 241 1.46 19.26 12.50
N LYS A 242 2.02 18.11 12.07
CA LYS A 242 3.46 17.84 12.13
C LYS A 242 4.19 18.23 10.84
N ASN A 243 3.59 17.94 9.68
CA ASN A 243 4.13 18.25 8.37
C ASN A 243 3.06 18.98 7.53
N ARG A 244 3.14 20.32 7.47
CA ARG A 244 2.16 21.14 6.75
C ARG A 244 2.09 20.84 5.25
N ASN A 245 3.17 20.31 4.68
CA ASN A 245 3.26 19.95 3.25
C ASN A 245 2.99 18.46 3.00
N LEU A 246 2.46 17.75 4.00
CA LEU A 246 2.13 16.33 3.88
C LEU A 246 1.07 16.15 2.78
N LYS A 247 1.48 15.46 1.71
CA LYS A 247 0.57 15.03 0.65
C LYS A 247 -0.32 13.91 1.18
N VAL A 248 -1.62 14.02 1.02
CA VAL A 248 -2.61 13.06 1.48
C VAL A 248 -3.48 12.64 0.31
N GLY A 249 -3.70 11.35 0.16
CA GLY A 249 -4.78 10.87 -0.71
C GLY A 249 -5.39 9.58 -0.22
N ILE A 250 -6.25 9.03 -1.05
CA ILE A 250 -6.95 7.77 -0.81
C ILE A 250 -6.73 6.83 -1.99
N CYS A 251 -6.64 5.54 -1.70
CA CYS A 251 -6.62 4.48 -2.71
C CYS A 251 -7.67 3.41 -2.37
N GLY A 252 -8.12 2.69 -3.39
CA GLY A 252 -9.07 1.59 -3.25
C GLY A 252 -10.41 1.89 -3.90
N GLU A 253 -11.46 1.22 -3.44
CA GLU A 253 -12.77 1.28 -4.10
C GLU A 253 -13.48 2.61 -3.85
N HIS A 254 -13.33 3.17 -2.66
CA HIS A 254 -13.86 4.49 -2.31
C HIS A 254 -13.28 5.62 -3.18
N GLY A 255 -12.05 5.47 -3.68
CA GLY A 255 -11.41 6.48 -4.53
C GLY A 255 -12.08 6.70 -5.88
N GLY A 256 -13.06 5.86 -6.26
CA GLY A 256 -13.86 6.03 -7.47
C GLY A 256 -15.36 6.17 -7.19
N ASP A 257 -15.77 6.32 -5.93
CA ASP A 257 -17.18 6.48 -5.53
C ASP A 257 -17.51 7.96 -5.34
N PRO A 258 -18.52 8.53 -6.02
CA PRO A 258 -18.78 9.97 -5.98
C PRO A 258 -19.00 10.55 -4.57
N ALA A 259 -19.74 9.86 -3.70
CA ALA A 259 -20.00 10.34 -2.34
C ALA A 259 -18.73 10.31 -1.48
N SER A 260 -17.93 9.25 -1.61
CA SER A 260 -16.62 9.13 -0.97
C SER A 260 -15.63 10.19 -1.46
N ILE A 261 -15.63 10.50 -2.76
CA ILE A 261 -14.79 11.54 -3.36
C ILE A 261 -15.18 12.93 -2.83
N ASP A 262 -16.48 13.20 -2.69
CA ASP A 262 -16.94 14.45 -2.07
C ASP A 262 -16.42 14.59 -0.65
N PHE A 263 -16.51 13.53 0.16
CA PHE A 263 -15.91 13.52 1.50
C PHE A 263 -14.41 13.78 1.45
N CYS A 264 -13.66 13.11 0.56
CA CYS A 264 -12.22 13.30 0.44
C CYS A 264 -11.85 14.74 0.10
N ASN A 265 -12.62 15.40 -0.76
CA ASN A 265 -12.42 16.81 -1.10
C ASN A 265 -12.68 17.70 0.12
N ARG A 266 -13.79 17.49 0.84
CA ARG A 266 -14.11 18.23 2.07
C ARG A 266 -13.10 18.03 3.20
N ALA A 267 -12.58 16.82 3.35
CA ALA A 267 -11.51 16.50 4.29
C ALA A 267 -10.15 17.08 3.86
N GLY A 268 -10.06 17.70 2.68
CA GLY A 268 -8.89 18.38 2.17
C GLY A 268 -7.81 17.43 1.64
N MET A 269 -8.16 16.26 1.14
CA MET A 269 -7.19 15.37 0.48
C MET A 269 -6.67 15.99 -0.83
N ASP A 270 -5.40 15.71 -1.16
CA ASP A 270 -4.73 16.23 -2.35
C ASP A 270 -5.05 15.41 -3.62
N TYR A 271 -5.43 14.13 -3.47
CA TYR A 271 -5.80 13.27 -4.59
C TYR A 271 -6.68 12.09 -4.20
N VAL A 272 -7.39 11.54 -5.19
CA VAL A 272 -8.04 10.23 -5.14
C VAL A 272 -7.40 9.30 -6.17
N SER A 273 -7.28 8.01 -5.87
CA SER A 273 -6.72 7.00 -6.76
C SER A 273 -7.68 5.82 -6.92
N CYS A 274 -8.08 5.53 -8.14
CA CYS A 274 -9.03 4.48 -8.48
C CYS A 274 -8.56 3.63 -9.67
N SER A 275 -9.28 2.55 -9.98
CA SER A 275 -9.02 1.74 -11.17
C SER A 275 -9.19 2.56 -12.47
N PRO A 276 -8.48 2.20 -13.57
CA PRO A 276 -8.47 3.00 -14.79
C PRO A 276 -9.87 3.33 -15.34
N PHE A 277 -10.80 2.37 -15.31
CA PHE A 277 -12.16 2.55 -15.81
C PHE A 277 -13.01 3.52 -14.98
N ARG A 278 -12.65 3.74 -13.70
CA ARG A 278 -13.35 4.68 -12.81
C ARG A 278 -12.79 6.10 -12.90
N LEU A 279 -11.66 6.32 -13.60
CA LEU A 279 -11.03 7.65 -13.71
C LEU A 279 -11.98 8.73 -14.27
N PRO A 280 -12.80 8.50 -15.31
CA PRO A 280 -13.73 9.52 -15.80
C PRO A 280 -14.77 9.92 -14.74
N VAL A 281 -15.31 8.95 -14.02
CA VAL A 281 -16.28 9.17 -12.94
C VAL A 281 -15.61 9.94 -11.80
N ALA A 282 -14.41 9.54 -11.39
CA ALA A 282 -13.70 10.19 -10.30
C ALA A 282 -13.39 11.67 -10.61
N ARG A 283 -12.99 11.97 -11.84
CA ARG A 283 -12.75 13.35 -12.30
C ARG A 283 -14.02 14.19 -12.28
N LEU A 284 -15.15 13.64 -12.73
CA LEU A 284 -16.43 14.33 -12.73
C LEU A 284 -16.90 14.61 -11.29
N ALA A 285 -16.85 13.59 -10.42
CA ALA A 285 -17.24 13.72 -9.02
C ALA A 285 -16.39 14.75 -8.27
N ALA A 286 -15.06 14.75 -8.47
CA ALA A 286 -14.17 15.74 -7.87
C ALA A 286 -14.51 17.17 -8.32
N ALA A 287 -14.79 17.39 -9.61
CA ALA A 287 -15.20 18.68 -10.12
C ALA A 287 -16.56 19.14 -9.55
N GLN A 288 -17.53 18.23 -9.46
CA GLN A 288 -18.86 18.52 -8.89
C GLN A 288 -18.76 18.88 -7.40
N SER A 289 -17.94 18.16 -6.63
CA SER A 289 -17.70 18.46 -5.21
C SER A 289 -17.10 19.86 -5.04
N GLU A 290 -16.07 20.19 -5.81
CA GLU A 290 -15.40 21.50 -5.72
C GLU A 290 -16.35 22.65 -6.08
N ILE A 291 -17.13 22.52 -7.16
CA ILE A 291 -18.16 23.51 -7.52
C ILE A 291 -19.17 23.68 -6.39
N THR A 292 -19.60 22.57 -5.78
CA THR A 292 -20.57 22.61 -4.67
C THR A 292 -20.01 23.32 -3.44
N LEU A 293 -18.74 23.10 -3.10
CA LEU A 293 -18.08 23.78 -1.98
C LEU A 293 -17.96 25.29 -2.22
N GLN A 294 -17.59 25.69 -3.43
CA GLN A 294 -17.50 27.10 -3.79
C GLN A 294 -18.86 27.82 -3.76
N LEU A 295 -19.95 27.11 -4.08
CA LEU A 295 -21.31 27.65 -3.99
C LEU A 295 -21.82 27.76 -2.55
N LYS A 296 -21.44 26.83 -1.66
CA LYS A 296 -21.82 26.86 -0.23
C LYS A 296 -20.97 27.80 0.62
N GLY A 297 -19.74 28.09 0.20
CA GLY A 297 -18.83 29.03 0.86
C GLY A 297 -19.02 30.50 0.48
N LYS A 298 -19.94 30.79 -0.44
CA LYS A 298 -20.46 32.14 -0.75
C LYS A 298 -21.76 32.37 -0.01
#